data_AF-A0A942G0D9-F1
#
_entry.id   AF-A0A942G0D9-F1
#
_cell.length_a   1.000
_cell.length_b   1.000
_cell.length_c   1.000
_cell.angle_alpha   90.00
_cell.angle_beta   90.00
_cell.angle_gamma   90.00
#
_symmetry.space_group_name_H-M   'P 1'
#
loop_
_entity.id
_entity.type
_entity.pdbx_description
1 polymer ?
#
loop_
_entity_poly.entity_id
_entity_poly.type
_entity_poly.pdbx_seq_one_letter_code
_entity_poly.pdbx_strand_id
1 'polypeptide(L)' 'MKNYESDHTKFMRAWMEQHPEELETQRSGRALWWDRGNRDPDEQARCAAARVPQKPYYYDAN' A
#
# COMPACT_ATOMS: atom_id res chain seq x y z
N MET A 1 1.10 -16.80 -29.33
CA MET A 1 1.72 -16.86 -27.99
C MET A 1 0.65 -17.39 -27.06
N LYS A 2 0.81 -18.59 -26.47
CA LYS A 2 -0.13 -19.05 -25.44
C LYS A 2 0.11 -18.18 -24.21
N ASN A 3 -0.92 -17.49 -23.75
CA ASN A 3 -0.85 -16.66 -22.56
C ASN A 3 -0.58 -17.58 -21.37
N TYR A 4 0.69 -17.72 -20.98
CA TYR A 4 1.01 -18.46 -19.78
C TYR A 4 0.43 -17.70 -18.60
N GLU A 5 -0.35 -18.43 -17.81
CA GLU A 5 -0.88 -17.94 -16.55
C GLU A 5 -0.34 -18.86 -15.45
N SER A 6 0.21 -18.25 -14.39
CA SER A 6 0.71 -18.99 -13.23
C SER A 6 -0.44 -19.68 -12.49
N ASP A 7 -0.14 -20.79 -11.83
CA ASP A 7 -1.16 -21.54 -11.09
C ASP A 7 -1.73 -20.74 -9.93
N HIS A 8 -0.93 -19.83 -9.36
CA HIS A 8 -1.40 -18.89 -8.34
C HIS A 8 -2.50 -17.96 -8.87
N THR A 9 -2.33 -17.39 -10.08
CA THR A 9 -3.35 -16.49 -10.64
C THR A 9 -4.65 -17.24 -10.95
N LYS A 10 -4.55 -18.47 -11.48
CA LYS A 10 -5.72 -19.33 -11.70
C LYS A 10 -6.44 -19.66 -10.40
N PHE A 11 -5.68 -20.00 -9.35
CA PHE A 11 -6.22 -20.29 -8.02
C PHE A 11 -6.98 -19.07 -7.46
N MET A 12 -6.35 -17.90 -7.47
CA MET A 12 -6.97 -16.68 -6.94
C MET A 12 -8.24 -16.32 -7.71
N ARG A 13 -8.27 -16.50 -9.05
CA ARG A 13 -9.48 -16.28 -9.85
C ARG A 13 -10.60 -17.22 -9.42
N ALA A 14 -10.33 -18.52 -9.38
CA ALA A 14 -11.32 -19.53 -9.02
C ALA A 14 -11.85 -19.34 -7.59
N TRP A 15 -10.99 -18.91 -6.68
CA TRP A 15 -11.39 -18.62 -5.30
C TRP A 15 -12.27 -17.37 -5.22
N MET A 16 -11.90 -16.27 -5.89
CA MET A 16 -12.71 -15.04 -5.93
C MET A 16 -14.09 -15.26 -6.59
N GLU A 17 -14.21 -16.18 -7.56
CA GLU A 17 -15.50 -16.56 -8.15
C GLU A 17 -16.40 -17.29 -7.15
N GLN A 18 -15.82 -18.07 -6.24
CA GLN A 18 -16.55 -18.80 -5.19
C GLN A 18 -16.91 -17.91 -3.99
N HIS A 19 -16.19 -16.80 -3.80
CA HIS A 19 -16.30 -15.91 -2.64
C HIS A 19 -16.61 -14.45 -3.05
N PRO A 20 -17.81 -14.17 -3.61
CA PRO A 20 -18.18 -12.81 -4.02
C PRO A 20 -18.26 -11.81 -2.86
N GLU A 21 -18.46 -12.26 -1.62
CA GLU A 21 -18.46 -11.45 -0.40
C GLU A 21 -17.13 -10.72 -0.17
N GLU A 22 -16.02 -11.32 -0.60
CA GLU A 22 -14.68 -10.77 -0.43
C GLU A 22 -14.41 -9.56 -1.32
N LEU A 23 -15.24 -9.31 -2.33
CA LEU A 23 -15.15 -8.09 -3.15
C LEU A 23 -15.40 -6.83 -2.31
N GLU A 24 -16.36 -6.88 -1.39
CA GLU A 24 -16.66 -5.76 -0.49
C GLU A 24 -15.58 -5.59 0.57
N THR A 25 -15.04 -6.69 1.10
CA THR A 25 -13.85 -6.66 1.96
C THR A 25 -12.66 -6.04 1.24
N GLN A 26 -12.41 -6.41 -0.01
CA GLN A 26 -11.31 -5.90 -0.82
C GLN A 26 -11.49 -4.39 -1.13
N ARG A 27 -12.72 -3.96 -1.40
CA ARG A 27 -13.06 -2.53 -1.58
C ARG A 27 -12.80 -1.74 -0.30
N SER A 28 -13.29 -2.23 0.83
CA SER A 28 -13.14 -1.59 2.14
C SER A 28 -11.66 -1.54 2.58
N GLY A 29 -10.93 -2.64 2.38
CA GLY A 29 -9.50 -2.72 2.68
C GLY A 29 -8.65 -1.80 1.80
N ARG A 30 -9.01 -1.64 0.51
CA ARG A 30 -8.37 -0.63 -0.34
C ARG A 30 -8.68 0.78 0.15
N ALA A 31 -9.93 1.07 0.51
CA ALA A 31 -10.31 2.38 1.02
C ALA A 31 -9.47 2.76 2.25
N LEU A 32 -9.22 1.84 3.19
CA LEU A 32 -8.40 2.06 4.38
C LEU A 32 -6.98 2.58 4.05
N TRP A 33 -6.37 2.13 2.96
CA TRP A 33 -5.03 2.59 2.57
C TRP A 33 -5.00 4.02 2.03
N TRP A 34 -6.11 4.44 1.43
CA TRP A 34 -6.30 5.78 0.86
C TRP A 34 -6.91 6.75 1.86
N ASP A 35 -7.60 6.25 2.89
CA ASP A 35 -8.19 7.02 3.99
C ASP A 35 -7.15 7.43 5.05
N ARG A 36 -5.89 7.63 4.62
CA ARG A 36 -5.00 8.54 5.33
C ARG A 36 -5.61 9.93 5.14
N GLY A 37 -6.52 10.28 6.03
CA GLY A 37 -7.29 11.52 5.97
C GLY A 37 -6.42 12.77 5.81
N ASN A 38 -7.08 13.91 5.59
CA ASN A 38 -6.40 15.21 5.61
C ASN A 38 -5.59 15.33 6.90
N ARG A 39 -4.27 15.22 6.79
CA ARG A 39 -3.35 15.46 7.90
C ARG A 39 -3.56 16.89 8.36
N ASP A 40 -3.71 17.09 9.66
CA ASP A 40 -3.80 18.41 10.27
C ASP A 40 -2.62 19.27 9.77
N PRO A 41 -2.86 20.43 9.14
CA PRO A 41 -1.80 21.33 8.68
C PRO A 41 -0.80 21.68 9.78
N ASP A 42 -1.25 21.79 11.04
CA ASP A 42 -0.38 22.10 12.17
C ASP A 42 0.51 20.92 12.56
N GLU A 43 -0.01 19.69 12.46
CA GLU A 43 0.79 18.46 12.62
C GLU A 43 1.86 18.36 11.51
N GLN A 44 1.48 18.64 10.27
CA GLN A 44 2.43 18.64 9.15
C GLN A 44 3.55 19.67 9.35
N ALA A 45 3.20 20.88 9.79
CA ALA A 45 4.16 21.93 10.09
C ALA A 45 5.13 21.53 11.22
N ARG A 46 4.62 20.92 12.30
CA ARG A 46 5.45 20.40 13.41
C ARG A 46 6.39 19.29 12.95
N CYS A 47 5.91 18.33 12.16
CA CYS A 47 6.74 17.26 11.60
C CYS A 47 7.82 17.79 10.65
N ALA A 48 7.49 18.79 9.84
CA ALA A 48 8.46 19.45 8.96
C ALA A 48 9.53 20.20 9.77
N ALA A 49 9.13 20.92 10.81
CA ALA A 49 10.04 21.66 11.70
C ALA A 49 10.96 20.72 12.50
N ALA A 50 10.49 19.54 12.90
CA ALA A 50 11.27 18.55 13.65
C ALA A 50 12.21 17.70 12.76
N ARG A 51 12.19 17.87 11.44
CA ARG A 51 12.94 17.01 10.52
C ARG A 51 14.44 17.27 10.59
N VAL A 52 15.21 16.23 10.93
CA VAL A 52 16.68 16.27 10.93
C VAL A 52 17.22 15.77 9.58
N PRO A 53 18.26 16.41 8.99
CA PRO A 53 18.90 15.91 7.78
C PRO A 53 19.43 14.48 7.96
N GLN A 54 19.06 13.58 7.06
CA GLN A 54 19.59 12.22 7.03
C GLN A 54 20.62 12.09 5.90
N LYS A 55 21.73 11.39 6.18
CA LYS A 55 22.72 11.06 5.16
C LYS A 55 22.08 10.15 4.09
N PRO A 56 22.42 10.32 2.79
CA PRO A 56 21.95 9.41 1.74
C PRO A 56 22.38 7.97 1.99
N TYR A 57 23.53 7.79 2.63
CA TYR A 57 24.06 6.49 3.02
C TYR A 57 24.64 6.59 4.43
N TYR A 58 24.11 5.77 5.35
CA TYR A 58 24.45 5.86 6.77
C TYR A 58 25.90 5.43 7.07
N TYR A 59 26.45 4.57 6.21
CA TYR A 59 27.79 4.01 6.35
C TYR A 59 28.82 4.66 5.43
N ASP A 60 28.51 5.81 4.83
CA ASP A 60 29.49 6.50 4.00
C ASP A 60 30.64 7.02 4.89
N ALA A 61 31.83 6.49 4.62
CA ALA A 61 33.07 6.87 5.28
C ALA A 61 33.70 7.98 4.45
N ASN A 62 33.57 9.21 4.94
CA ASN A 62 34.11 10.41 4.32
C ASN A 62 35.64 10.42 4.32
#